data_AF-A0AAU7CJY4-F1
#
_entry.id   AF-A0AAU7CJY4-F1
#
_cell.length_a   1.000
_cell.length_b   1.000
_cell.length_c   1.000
_cell.angle_alpha   90.00
_cell.angle_beta   90.00
_cell.angle_gamma   90.00
#
_symmetry.space_group_name_H-M   'P 1'
#
loop_
_entity.id
_entity.type
_entity.pdbx_description
1 polymer ?
#
loop_
_entity_poly.entity_id
_entity_poly.type
_entity_poly.pdbx_seq_one_letter_code
_entity_poly.pdbx_strand_id
1 'polypeptide(L)'
;MSQRWNDRRGAGSALVALLAMALGAGPAEDFYPVGHRAEGLPDPARGVRAYAADPASPLNELFRLIFVGDRIPKEVGAALPGERAVEGTDDTAFFDKAWYFRKRPGVETDRATFGGDVRISPVEELTPQQSERLIALLGLLENAEKLDAFPELRPAVARLMLQWDLLNVWSRFEKSGKVGPEVLVPLAKAVAACGQPADVLSTLPDGLADLHALFPGGKPSDRHAPYLPANLLTNDPASPWVEVDRKSSTLFHGASTFRSARLFLNAGSVEKGRALVEASRKVGKEVPLPEVQVGTEAALVLAIVGLTPDLVPVATPVVDELRVRTLATAEGTEPGKDTSSRDGINFWTYFRRRPAAAADPDHAAFRFVPDSAQSLFLEYGTAKRTTFAAQCVLCHRTTNAGGQAPAGLRSLSRYANPRIVTRPDARFRQAEAEIVPAVDKLKARLGSPRS
;
A
#
# COMPACT_ATOMS: atom_id res chain seq x y z
N MET A 1 42.04 58.56 16.96
CA MET A 1 40.74 58.85 16.29
C MET A 1 40.45 57.65 15.38
N SER A 2 39.78 56.59 15.84
CA SER A 2 38.32 56.41 16.04
C SER A 2 37.51 56.44 14.73
N GLN A 3 37.08 55.24 14.26
CA GLN A 3 35.77 54.91 13.63
C GLN A 3 35.87 53.46 13.09
N ARG A 4 35.34 52.41 13.75
CA ARG A 4 33.94 51.92 13.84
C ARG A 4 33.21 51.80 12.51
N TRP A 5 32.99 50.57 12.02
CA TRP A 5 31.83 50.07 11.24
C TRP A 5 31.93 48.53 11.28
N ASN A 6 31.24 47.78 12.14
CA ASN A 6 29.81 47.42 12.28
C ASN A 6 29.61 45.92 12.03
N ASP A 7 29.55 45.16 13.12
CA ASP A 7 29.00 43.82 13.23
C ASP A 7 27.51 43.80 12.89
N ARG A 8 27.12 42.97 11.92
CA ARG A 8 25.75 42.41 11.82
C ARG A 8 25.81 40.98 11.29
N ARG A 9 26.11 40.03 12.18
CA ARG A 9 25.76 38.61 12.00
C ARG A 9 24.89 38.20 13.20
N GLY A 10 23.75 37.57 12.92
CA GLY A 10 22.98 36.87 13.94
C GLY A 10 21.53 37.33 14.06
N ALA A 11 20.67 36.91 13.13
CA ALA A 11 19.22 36.81 13.37
C ALA A 11 18.48 35.94 12.32
N GLY A 12 19.18 35.11 11.53
CA GLY A 12 18.56 34.36 10.43
C GLY A 12 18.16 32.91 10.74
N SER A 13 18.81 32.26 11.71
CA SER A 13 18.68 30.80 11.90
C SER A 13 17.63 30.37 12.92
N ALA A 14 17.13 31.28 13.76
CA ALA A 14 16.14 30.93 14.79
C ALA A 14 14.69 30.90 14.26
N LEU A 15 14.40 31.58 13.15
CA LEU A 15 13.02 31.70 12.64
C LEU A 15 12.57 30.47 11.83
N VAL A 16 13.50 29.72 11.22
CA VAL A 16 13.20 28.49 10.46
C VAL A 16 12.88 27.32 11.39
N ALA A 17 13.53 27.23 12.55
CA ALA A 17 13.25 26.20 13.55
C ALA A 17 11.89 26.38 14.27
N LEU A 18 11.39 27.62 14.35
CA LEU A 18 10.10 27.93 14.99
C LEU A 18 8.90 27.73 14.06
N LEU A 19 9.05 27.91 12.74
CA LEU A 19 7.98 27.56 11.79
C LEU A 19 7.79 26.04 11.63
N ALA A 20 8.83 25.24 11.88
CA ALA A 20 8.74 23.77 11.88
C ALA A 20 7.98 23.21 13.11
N MET A 21 7.84 23.99 14.20
CA MET A 21 7.10 23.56 15.39
C MET A 21 5.64 24.04 15.45
N ALA A 22 5.22 24.90 14.50
CA ALA A 22 3.86 25.44 14.44
C ALA A 22 2.96 24.76 13.38
N LEU A 23 3.52 23.85 12.57
CA LEU A 23 2.73 22.83 11.88
C LEU A 23 2.33 21.84 12.95
N GLY A 24 1.06 21.92 13.37
CA GLY A 24 0.54 21.27 14.56
C GLY A 24 1.05 19.85 14.72
N ALA A 25 1.35 19.47 15.97
CA ALA A 25 1.51 18.08 16.35
C ALA A 25 0.25 17.34 15.88
N GLY A 26 0.34 16.77 14.68
CA GLY A 26 -0.67 15.86 14.17
C GLY A 26 -0.81 14.72 15.16
N PRO A 27 -1.94 14.00 15.11
CA PRO A 27 -2.13 12.83 15.95
C PRO A 27 -0.89 11.94 15.93
N ALA A 28 -0.47 11.47 17.11
CA ALA A 28 0.77 10.72 17.29
C ALA A 28 0.86 9.58 16.25
N GLU A 29 1.70 9.75 15.24
CA GLU A 29 1.84 8.77 14.18
C GLU A 29 2.62 7.55 14.72
N ASP A 30 2.13 6.34 14.44
CA ASP A 30 2.79 5.08 14.82
C ASP A 30 4.07 4.80 13.98
N PHE A 31 4.49 5.77 13.17
CA PHE A 31 5.56 5.65 12.18
C PHE A 31 6.58 6.78 12.35
N TYR A 32 7.80 6.54 11.90
CA TYR A 32 8.80 7.59 11.81
C TYR A 32 8.41 8.66 10.77
N PRO A 33 8.56 9.95 11.10
CA PRO A 33 8.12 11.05 10.25
C PRO A 33 9.05 11.25 9.04
N VAL A 34 8.60 12.10 8.11
CA VAL A 34 9.40 12.54 6.95
C VAL A 34 10.74 13.14 7.39
N GLY A 35 11.82 12.76 6.70
CA GLY A 35 13.18 13.19 6.98
C GLY A 35 13.90 12.34 8.05
N HIS A 36 13.20 11.44 8.73
CA HIS A 36 13.85 10.50 9.64
C HIS A 36 14.60 9.39 8.88
N ARG A 37 15.72 8.89 9.43
CA ARG A 37 16.51 7.81 8.80
C ARG A 37 15.74 6.50 8.57
N ALA A 38 14.64 6.31 9.28
CA ALA A 38 13.74 5.17 9.21
C ALA A 38 12.32 5.59 8.77
N GLU A 39 12.19 6.73 8.10
CA GLU A 39 10.92 7.28 7.59
C GLU A 39 9.97 6.20 7.05
N GLY A 40 8.72 6.23 7.51
CA GLY A 40 7.66 5.32 7.07
C GLY A 40 7.70 3.92 7.70
N LEU A 41 8.74 3.55 8.45
CA LEU A 41 8.75 2.34 9.28
C LEU A 41 8.02 2.58 10.60
N PRO A 42 7.45 1.52 11.23
CA PRO A 42 6.86 1.63 12.57
C PRO A 42 7.86 2.15 13.61
N ASP A 43 7.39 3.02 14.50
CA ASP A 43 8.18 3.51 15.64
C ASP A 43 7.94 2.59 16.87
N PRO A 44 8.95 1.79 17.28
CA PRO A 44 8.80 0.88 18.41
C PRO A 44 8.60 1.61 19.75
N ALA A 45 8.97 2.88 19.87
CA ALA A 45 8.80 3.65 21.09
C ALA A 45 7.34 4.06 21.35
N ARG A 46 6.53 4.15 20.28
CA ARG A 46 5.12 4.57 20.38
C ARG A 46 4.17 3.38 20.52
N GLY A 47 4.58 2.21 20.00
CA GLY A 47 3.76 1.00 19.99
C GLY A 47 2.59 1.13 19.00
N VAL A 48 2.41 0.12 18.14
CA VAL A 48 1.34 0.18 17.13
C VAL A 48 -0.02 -0.05 17.79
N ARG A 49 -0.94 0.91 17.62
CA ARG A 49 -2.35 0.87 18.05
C ARG A 49 -3.25 0.59 16.86
N ALA A 50 -3.35 -0.68 16.45
CA ALA A 50 -4.07 -1.04 15.24
C ALA A 50 -5.60 -1.09 15.44
N TYR A 51 -6.07 -1.67 16.54
CA TYR A 51 -7.49 -2.00 16.71
C TYR A 51 -8.11 -1.43 17.98
N ALA A 52 -7.31 -0.94 18.92
CA ALA A 52 -7.83 -0.35 20.15
C ALA A 52 -7.00 0.87 20.57
N ALA A 53 -7.66 1.82 21.24
CA ALA A 53 -6.99 2.99 21.81
C ALA A 53 -6.00 2.58 22.91
N ASP A 54 -6.34 1.57 23.73
CA ASP A 54 -5.46 1.01 24.75
C ASP A 54 -4.28 0.25 24.10
N PRO A 55 -3.02 0.72 24.28
CA PRO A 55 -1.85 0.04 23.75
C PRO A 55 -1.69 -1.41 24.25
N ALA A 56 -2.22 -1.73 25.43
CA ALA A 56 -2.18 -3.04 26.05
C ALA A 56 -3.32 -3.98 25.62
N SER A 57 -4.26 -3.51 24.78
CA SER A 57 -5.35 -4.34 24.28
C SER A 57 -4.85 -5.63 23.63
N PRO A 58 -5.50 -6.79 23.89
CA PRO A 58 -5.18 -8.05 23.23
C PRO A 58 -5.23 -7.97 21.69
N LEU A 59 -6.08 -7.11 21.12
CA LEU A 59 -6.15 -6.92 19.66
C LEU A 59 -4.90 -6.23 19.10
N ASN A 60 -4.38 -5.25 19.82
CA ASN A 60 -3.13 -4.57 19.45
C ASN A 60 -1.93 -5.50 19.62
N GLU A 61 -1.92 -6.32 20.67
CA GLU A 61 -0.89 -7.33 20.86
C GLU A 61 -0.93 -8.39 19.76
N LEU A 62 -2.12 -8.91 19.43
CA LEU A 62 -2.31 -9.82 18.30
C LEU A 62 -1.74 -9.21 17.03
N PHE A 63 -2.16 -7.99 16.68
CA PHE A 63 -1.67 -7.30 15.49
C PHE A 63 -0.14 -7.18 15.48
N ARG A 64 0.48 -6.75 16.59
CA ARG A 64 1.94 -6.66 16.67
C ARG A 64 2.60 -8.03 16.44
N LEU A 65 2.05 -9.10 17.00
CA LEU A 65 2.60 -10.45 16.88
C LEU A 65 2.53 -10.99 15.44
N ILE A 66 1.53 -10.60 14.65
CA ILE A 66 1.31 -11.12 13.30
C ILE A 66 1.64 -10.14 12.17
N PHE A 67 1.78 -8.85 12.42
CA PHE A 67 2.01 -7.82 11.39
C PHE A 67 3.16 -6.86 11.67
N VAL A 68 3.84 -7.00 12.81
CA VAL A 68 5.05 -6.23 13.12
C VAL A 68 6.18 -7.20 13.39
N GLY A 69 7.37 -6.93 12.84
CA GLY A 69 8.49 -7.85 13.00
C GLY A 69 9.84 -7.18 12.82
N ASP A 70 10.76 -7.48 13.74
CA ASP A 70 12.16 -7.11 13.63
C ASP A 70 12.88 -8.06 12.68
N ARG A 71 13.41 -7.52 11.59
CA ARG A 71 14.06 -8.32 10.56
C ARG A 71 15.36 -7.66 10.12
N ILE A 72 16.29 -8.51 9.70
CA ILE A 72 17.36 -8.11 8.79
C ILE A 72 16.79 -8.32 7.38
N PRO A 73 16.70 -7.27 6.54
CA PRO A 73 16.26 -7.45 5.17
C PRO A 73 17.25 -8.36 4.42
N LYS A 74 16.77 -9.17 3.46
CA LYS A 74 17.67 -9.96 2.62
C LYS A 74 18.52 -9.06 1.73
N GLU A 75 17.93 -7.96 1.28
CA GLU A 75 18.56 -6.98 0.41
C GLU A 75 18.26 -5.56 0.88
N VAL A 76 19.26 -4.69 0.78
CA VAL A 76 19.16 -3.26 1.07
C VAL A 76 19.35 -2.50 -0.24
N GLY A 77 18.36 -1.71 -0.65
CA GLY A 77 18.43 -0.88 -1.85
C GLY A 77 19.26 0.38 -1.61
N ALA A 78 20.04 0.80 -2.61
CA ALA A 78 20.88 1.99 -2.51
C ALA A 78 20.11 3.31 -2.32
N ALA A 79 18.80 3.30 -2.58
CA ALA A 79 17.94 4.48 -2.52
C ALA A 79 17.63 4.96 -1.10
N LEU A 80 18.02 4.20 -0.07
CA LEU A 80 17.80 4.58 1.32
C LEU A 80 18.65 5.80 1.68
N PRO A 81 18.16 6.72 2.55
CA PRO A 81 18.89 7.93 2.91
C PRO A 81 20.32 7.68 3.40
N GLY A 82 20.51 6.65 4.23
CA GLY A 82 21.84 6.28 4.75
C GLY A 82 22.79 5.78 3.65
N GLU A 83 22.30 4.98 2.71
CA GLU A 83 23.11 4.46 1.60
C GLU A 83 23.56 5.59 0.68
N ARG A 84 22.64 6.51 0.37
CA ARG A 84 22.93 7.70 -0.45
C ARG A 84 23.99 8.59 0.18
N ALA A 85 23.90 8.80 1.50
CA ALA A 85 24.88 9.61 2.23
C ALA A 85 26.29 9.00 2.20
N VAL A 86 26.41 7.66 2.25
CA VAL A 86 27.70 6.96 2.16
C VAL A 86 28.31 7.07 0.78
N GLU A 87 27.50 7.01 -0.28
CA GLU A 87 28.00 7.15 -1.66
C GLU A 87 28.56 8.55 -1.96
N GLY A 88 28.15 9.59 -1.21
CA GLY A 88 28.70 10.95 -1.35
C GLY A 88 28.43 11.61 -2.71
N THR A 89 27.45 11.10 -3.46
CA THR A 89 27.02 11.64 -4.75
C THR A 89 25.85 12.60 -4.57
N ASP A 90 25.80 13.67 -5.37
CA ASP A 90 24.61 14.52 -5.42
C ASP A 90 23.41 13.74 -5.99
N ASP A 91 22.18 14.17 -5.69
CA ASP A 91 20.93 13.52 -6.13
C ASP A 91 20.94 13.25 -7.64
N THR A 92 21.44 14.22 -8.38
CA THR A 92 21.58 14.22 -9.83
C THR A 92 22.43 13.07 -10.34
N ALA A 93 23.61 12.84 -9.76
CA ALA A 93 24.52 11.75 -10.08
C ALA A 93 24.05 10.40 -9.50
N PHE A 94 23.41 10.41 -8.33
CA PHE A 94 22.85 9.20 -7.73
C PHE A 94 21.73 8.62 -8.62
N PHE A 95 20.84 9.47 -9.14
CA PHE A 95 19.69 9.04 -9.94
C PHE A 95 20.01 8.78 -11.42
N ASP A 96 21.28 8.55 -11.77
CA ASP A 96 21.74 8.17 -13.11
C ASP A 96 21.27 6.76 -13.56
N LYS A 97 21.78 6.26 -14.70
CA LYS A 97 21.40 4.94 -15.21
C LYS A 97 21.79 3.82 -14.22
N ALA A 98 20.77 3.15 -13.68
CA ALA A 98 20.79 1.87 -12.94
C ALA A 98 20.84 1.91 -11.40
N TRP A 99 20.67 3.07 -10.76
CA TRP A 99 20.61 3.20 -9.29
C TRP A 99 19.58 2.27 -8.61
N TYR A 100 18.40 2.09 -9.21
CA TYR A 100 17.32 1.26 -8.65
C TYR A 100 17.66 -0.24 -8.60
N PHE A 101 18.68 -0.67 -9.36
CA PHE A 101 19.22 -2.03 -9.29
C PHE A 101 20.36 -2.16 -8.29
N ARG A 102 20.98 -1.05 -7.87
CA ARG A 102 22.04 -1.07 -6.85
C ARG A 102 21.43 -1.54 -5.54
N LYS A 103 22.03 -2.60 -5.00
CA LYS A 103 21.64 -3.24 -3.75
C LYS A 103 22.82 -3.98 -3.17
N ARG A 104 22.79 -4.17 -1.85
CA ARG A 104 23.73 -5.03 -1.12
C ARG A 104 22.96 -6.03 -0.26
N PRO A 105 23.58 -7.16 0.15
CA PRO A 105 23.02 -8.00 1.19
C PRO A 105 22.77 -7.19 2.47
N GLY A 106 21.69 -7.51 3.18
CA GLY A 106 21.46 -6.95 4.51
C GLY A 106 22.38 -7.57 5.56
N VAL A 107 22.73 -6.77 6.56
CA VAL A 107 23.57 -7.14 7.70
C VAL A 107 22.88 -6.74 9.01
N GLU A 108 23.45 -7.13 10.15
CA GLU A 108 22.84 -6.90 11.48
C GLU A 108 22.51 -5.42 11.75
N THR A 109 23.35 -4.49 11.29
CA THR A 109 23.11 -3.04 11.45
C THR A 109 21.90 -2.52 10.65
N ASP A 110 21.40 -3.29 9.68
CA ASP A 110 20.19 -2.96 8.91
C ASP A 110 18.91 -3.42 9.58
N ARG A 111 19.03 -4.14 10.72
CA ARG A 111 17.88 -4.61 11.49
C ARG A 111 16.96 -3.42 11.81
N ALA A 112 15.69 -3.61 11.50
CA ALA A 112 14.66 -2.64 11.80
C ALA A 112 13.33 -3.35 12.06
N THR A 113 12.43 -2.62 12.70
CA THR A 113 11.03 -2.99 12.85
C THR A 113 10.30 -2.67 11.56
N PHE A 114 9.70 -3.68 10.95
CA PHE A 114 8.85 -3.53 9.76
C PHE A 114 7.42 -3.90 10.10
N GLY A 115 6.47 -3.47 9.27
CA GLY A 115 5.06 -3.77 9.47
C GLY A 115 4.20 -2.52 9.57
N GLY A 116 3.19 -2.58 10.44
CA GLY A 116 2.18 -1.54 10.55
C GLY A 116 1.10 -1.76 9.50
N ASP A 117 0.69 -0.70 8.81
CA ASP A 117 -0.42 -0.76 7.85
C ASP A 117 -0.07 -1.34 6.47
N VAL A 118 1.00 -2.15 6.40
CA VAL A 118 1.50 -2.78 5.19
C VAL A 118 0.57 -3.87 4.65
N ARG A 119 0.79 -4.25 3.39
CA ARG A 119 0.01 -5.27 2.68
C ARG A 119 0.32 -6.70 3.10
N ILE A 120 1.58 -6.98 3.42
CA ILE A 120 2.06 -8.32 3.68
C ILE A 120 2.80 -8.31 5.00
N SER A 121 2.41 -9.22 5.88
CA SER A 121 3.09 -9.42 7.14
C SER A 121 4.58 -9.72 6.94
N PRO A 122 5.49 -9.04 7.67
CA PRO A 122 6.91 -9.36 7.71
C PRO A 122 7.24 -10.58 8.58
N VAL A 123 6.22 -11.20 9.20
CA VAL A 123 6.39 -12.39 10.04
C VAL A 123 6.33 -13.63 9.15
N GLU A 124 7.43 -14.39 9.12
CA GLU A 124 7.54 -15.66 8.37
C GLU A 124 7.48 -16.90 9.26
N GLU A 125 7.85 -16.74 10.51
CA GLU A 125 8.02 -17.82 11.48
C GLU A 125 7.81 -17.27 12.88
N LEU A 126 7.46 -18.17 13.79
CA LEU A 126 7.17 -17.89 15.18
C LEU A 126 8.04 -18.79 16.04
N THR A 127 8.62 -18.23 17.09
CA THR A 127 9.20 -19.03 18.19
C THR A 127 8.10 -19.79 18.92
N PRO A 128 8.41 -20.87 19.68
CA PRO A 128 7.42 -21.59 20.46
C PRO A 128 6.58 -20.69 21.39
N GLN A 129 7.24 -19.73 22.04
CA GLN A 129 6.57 -18.76 22.94
C GLN A 129 5.64 -17.83 22.17
N GLN A 130 6.04 -17.37 20.98
CA GLN A 130 5.18 -16.57 20.11
C GLN A 130 3.98 -17.38 19.59
N SER A 131 4.18 -18.65 19.24
CA SER A 131 3.09 -19.54 18.83
C SER A 131 2.08 -19.76 19.95
N GLU A 132 2.54 -20.06 21.17
CA GLU A 132 1.69 -20.20 22.35
C GLU A 132 0.89 -18.91 22.62
N ARG A 133 1.57 -17.76 22.59
CA ARG A 133 0.90 -16.47 22.82
C ARG A 133 -0.12 -16.15 21.73
N LEU A 134 0.23 -16.43 20.46
CA LEU A 134 -0.68 -16.24 19.33
C LEU A 134 -1.93 -17.11 19.49
N ILE A 135 -1.78 -18.38 19.85
CA ILE A 135 -2.90 -19.29 20.07
C ILE A 135 -3.80 -18.77 21.20
N ALA A 136 -3.22 -18.30 22.31
CA ALA A 136 -3.98 -17.72 23.41
C ALA A 136 -4.80 -16.49 22.97
N LEU A 137 -4.20 -15.58 22.19
CA LEU A 137 -4.88 -14.39 21.66
C LEU A 137 -5.98 -14.76 20.64
N LEU A 138 -5.73 -15.73 19.77
CA LEU A 138 -6.74 -16.22 18.81
C LEU A 138 -7.89 -16.94 19.51
N GLY A 139 -7.65 -17.55 20.67
CA GLY A 139 -8.70 -18.12 21.53
C GLY A 139 -9.70 -17.08 22.06
N LEU A 140 -9.34 -15.78 22.04
CA LEU A 140 -10.25 -14.68 22.33
C LEU A 140 -11.15 -14.32 21.13
N LEU A 141 -10.88 -14.86 19.94
CA LEU A 141 -11.56 -14.54 18.69
C LEU A 141 -12.14 -15.78 18.00
N GLU A 142 -12.18 -16.93 18.67
CA GLU A 142 -12.47 -18.22 18.01
C GLU A 142 -13.93 -18.40 17.58
N ASN A 143 -14.84 -17.54 18.02
CA ASN A 143 -16.26 -17.55 17.65
C ASN A 143 -16.86 -16.14 17.74
N ALA A 144 -18.07 -15.97 17.19
CA ALA A 144 -18.76 -14.69 17.13
C ALA A 144 -19.02 -14.08 18.51
N GLU A 145 -19.43 -14.88 19.51
CA GLU A 145 -19.70 -14.42 20.87
C GLU A 145 -18.47 -13.77 21.52
N LYS A 146 -17.31 -14.43 21.43
CA LYS A 146 -16.06 -13.88 21.96
C LYS A 146 -15.58 -12.66 21.19
N LEU A 147 -15.80 -12.63 19.88
CA LEU A 147 -15.45 -11.48 19.06
C LEU A 147 -16.32 -10.26 19.42
N ASP A 148 -17.60 -10.47 19.69
CA ASP A 148 -18.54 -9.41 20.11
C ASP A 148 -18.22 -8.84 21.52
N ALA A 149 -17.39 -9.54 22.30
CA ALA A 149 -16.88 -9.04 23.57
C ALA A 149 -15.87 -7.88 23.41
N PHE A 150 -15.37 -7.62 22.19
CA PHE A 150 -14.51 -6.47 21.87
C PHE A 150 -15.35 -5.34 21.25
N PRO A 151 -15.63 -4.24 21.99
CA PRO A 151 -16.38 -3.10 21.46
C PRO A 151 -15.77 -2.51 20.19
N GLU A 152 -14.45 -2.56 20.06
CA GLU A 152 -13.68 -2.03 18.92
C GLU A 152 -13.92 -2.79 17.62
N LEU A 153 -14.45 -4.02 17.70
CA LEU A 153 -14.80 -4.87 16.55
C LEU A 153 -16.30 -4.87 16.23
N ARG A 154 -17.09 -4.01 16.88
CA ARG A 154 -18.49 -3.76 16.52
C ARG A 154 -18.64 -3.05 15.18
N PRO A 155 -17.78 -2.06 14.82
CA PRO A 155 -17.79 -1.52 13.47
C PRO A 155 -17.47 -2.62 12.44
N ALA A 156 -18.36 -2.78 11.46
CA ALA A 156 -18.23 -3.81 10.44
C ALA A 156 -16.93 -3.69 9.61
N VAL A 157 -16.44 -2.46 9.40
CA VAL A 157 -15.16 -2.20 8.74
C VAL A 157 -13.98 -2.66 9.59
N ALA A 158 -13.99 -2.45 10.91
CA ALA A 158 -12.94 -2.96 11.81
C ALA A 158 -12.85 -4.50 11.75
N ARG A 159 -14.00 -5.16 11.83
CA ARG A 159 -14.11 -6.62 11.74
C ARG A 159 -13.62 -7.15 10.39
N LEU A 160 -13.95 -6.46 9.30
CA LEU A 160 -13.45 -6.78 7.96
C LEU A 160 -11.92 -6.65 7.88
N MET A 161 -11.35 -5.57 8.41
CA MET A 161 -9.90 -5.36 8.40
C MET A 161 -9.17 -6.44 9.22
N LEU A 162 -9.69 -6.80 10.40
CA LEU A 162 -9.14 -7.89 11.20
C LEU A 162 -9.22 -9.22 10.46
N GLN A 163 -10.37 -9.55 9.86
CA GLN A 163 -10.51 -10.76 9.05
C GLN A 163 -9.47 -10.81 7.93
N TRP A 164 -9.29 -9.69 7.23
CA TRP A 164 -8.36 -9.58 6.13
C TRP A 164 -6.90 -9.75 6.59
N ASP A 165 -6.50 -9.11 7.69
CA ASP A 165 -5.18 -9.27 8.30
C ASP A 165 -4.93 -10.75 8.66
N LEU A 166 -5.86 -11.38 9.40
CA LEU A 166 -5.78 -12.79 9.79
C LEU A 166 -5.68 -13.73 8.58
N LEU A 167 -6.47 -13.49 7.53
CA LEU A 167 -6.48 -14.29 6.31
C LEU A 167 -5.15 -14.18 5.54
N ASN A 168 -4.56 -12.98 5.47
CA ASN A 168 -3.26 -12.77 4.84
C ASN A 168 -2.15 -13.54 5.57
N VAL A 169 -2.13 -13.47 6.90
CA VAL A 169 -1.14 -14.18 7.73
C VAL A 169 -1.34 -15.68 7.64
N TRP A 170 -2.57 -16.16 7.76
CA TRP A 170 -2.89 -17.57 7.60
C TRP A 170 -2.41 -18.09 6.24
N SER A 171 -2.72 -17.39 5.14
CA SER A 171 -2.32 -17.82 3.80
C SER A 171 -0.80 -17.83 3.63
N ARG A 172 -0.10 -16.86 4.22
CA ARG A 172 1.37 -16.78 4.19
C ARG A 172 1.98 -17.96 4.95
N PHE A 173 1.53 -18.23 6.16
CA PHE A 173 2.00 -19.37 6.95
C PHE A 173 1.73 -20.70 6.26
N GLU A 174 0.51 -20.90 5.76
CA GLU A 174 0.12 -22.08 4.97
C GLU A 174 1.03 -22.28 3.74
N LYS A 175 1.33 -21.21 2.99
CA LYS A 175 2.23 -21.27 1.83
C LYS A 175 3.68 -21.54 2.21
N SER A 176 4.15 -21.01 3.34
CA SER A 176 5.54 -21.14 3.78
C SER A 176 5.87 -22.51 4.37
N GLY A 177 4.88 -23.20 4.94
CA GLY A 177 5.09 -24.45 5.69
C GLY A 177 5.92 -24.30 6.98
N LYS A 178 6.21 -23.06 7.42
CA LYS A 178 7.04 -22.78 8.59
C LYS A 178 6.29 -22.82 9.93
N VAL A 179 4.97 -22.97 9.88
CA VAL A 179 4.07 -22.95 11.04
C VAL A 179 3.14 -24.15 10.96
N GLY A 180 2.94 -24.86 12.08
CA GLY A 180 2.18 -26.10 12.12
C GLY A 180 0.67 -25.93 12.27
N PRO A 181 -0.09 -27.04 12.19
CA PRO A 181 -1.54 -27.07 12.35
C PRO A 181 -2.04 -26.43 13.65
N GLU A 182 -1.27 -26.51 14.73
CA GLU A 182 -1.56 -25.95 16.04
C GLU A 182 -1.79 -24.43 16.03
N VAL A 183 -1.19 -23.70 15.10
CA VAL A 183 -1.42 -22.26 14.88
C VAL A 183 -2.38 -22.03 13.71
N LEU A 184 -2.27 -22.80 12.63
CA LEU A 184 -3.08 -22.63 11.43
C LEU A 184 -4.59 -22.86 11.68
N VAL A 185 -4.95 -23.81 12.55
CA VAL A 185 -6.36 -24.10 12.87
C VAL A 185 -6.98 -22.96 13.70
N PRO A 186 -6.38 -22.48 14.81
CA PRO A 186 -6.88 -21.29 15.51
C PRO A 186 -6.99 -20.05 14.63
N LEU A 187 -6.01 -19.81 13.74
CA LEU A 187 -6.10 -18.72 12.76
C LEU A 187 -7.31 -18.88 11.85
N ALA A 188 -7.54 -20.09 11.31
CA ALA A 188 -8.69 -20.36 10.46
C ALA A 188 -10.02 -20.14 11.18
N LYS A 189 -10.12 -20.53 12.46
CA LYS A 189 -11.30 -20.29 13.29
C LYS A 189 -11.54 -18.80 13.49
N ALA A 190 -10.49 -18.03 13.81
CA ALA A 190 -10.60 -16.58 13.98
C ALA A 190 -11.04 -15.89 12.67
N VAL A 191 -10.51 -16.30 11.51
CA VAL A 191 -10.95 -15.80 10.20
C VAL A 191 -12.45 -16.06 9.98
N ALA A 192 -12.91 -17.28 10.27
CA ALA A 192 -14.33 -17.65 10.13
C ALA A 192 -15.23 -16.88 11.11
N ALA A 193 -14.80 -16.71 12.36
CA ALA A 193 -15.52 -15.96 13.38
C ALA A 193 -15.66 -14.47 13.04
N CYS A 194 -14.69 -13.88 12.33
CA CYS A 194 -14.80 -12.51 11.80
C CYS A 194 -15.75 -12.40 10.59
N GLY A 195 -16.33 -13.51 10.12
CA GLY A 195 -17.23 -13.54 8.97
C GLY A 195 -18.46 -12.66 9.16
N GLN A 196 -18.85 -11.97 8.09
CA GLN A 196 -20.00 -11.06 8.08
C GLN A 196 -20.97 -11.41 6.94
N PRO A 197 -22.29 -11.20 7.11
CA PRO A 197 -23.27 -11.44 6.05
C PRO A 197 -22.91 -10.71 4.74
N ALA A 198 -23.23 -11.32 3.60
CA ALA A 198 -22.85 -10.79 2.29
C ALA A 198 -23.49 -9.42 1.99
N ASP A 199 -24.72 -9.19 2.45
CA ASP A 199 -25.43 -7.92 2.38
C ASP A 199 -24.76 -6.84 3.23
N VAL A 200 -24.22 -7.19 4.41
CA VAL A 200 -23.40 -6.27 5.21
C VAL A 200 -22.10 -5.94 4.48
N LEU A 201 -21.35 -6.94 4.03
CA LEU A 201 -20.05 -6.76 3.37
C LEU A 201 -20.13 -5.91 2.09
N SER A 202 -21.18 -6.10 1.29
CA SER A 202 -21.37 -5.38 0.02
C SER A 202 -21.85 -3.94 0.19
N THR A 203 -22.34 -3.56 1.39
CA THR A 203 -22.90 -2.22 1.68
C THR A 203 -22.01 -1.38 2.58
N LEU A 204 -20.82 -1.86 2.94
CA LEU A 204 -19.85 -1.09 3.73
C LEU A 204 -19.46 0.23 3.04
N PRO A 205 -19.07 1.27 3.79
CA PRO A 205 -18.56 2.49 3.18
C PRO A 205 -17.19 2.27 2.53
N ASP A 206 -16.97 2.82 1.33
CA ASP A 206 -15.68 2.74 0.63
C ASP A 206 -14.57 3.57 1.30
N GLY A 207 -14.96 4.62 2.04
CA GLY A 207 -14.13 5.67 2.66
C GLY A 207 -13.48 6.65 1.69
N LEU A 208 -13.92 6.71 0.43
CA LEU A 208 -13.41 7.67 -0.54
C LEU A 208 -13.76 9.11 -0.14
N ALA A 209 -14.93 9.33 0.47
CA ALA A 209 -15.32 10.65 0.99
C ALA A 209 -14.34 11.15 2.06
N ASP A 210 -13.98 10.29 3.02
CA ASP A 210 -12.98 10.61 4.06
C ASP A 210 -11.62 10.89 3.43
N LEU A 211 -11.21 10.08 2.45
CA LEU A 211 -9.95 10.24 1.74
C LEU A 211 -9.88 11.60 1.01
N HIS A 212 -10.94 11.98 0.29
CA HIS A 212 -11.03 13.29 -0.38
C HIS A 212 -11.06 14.46 0.61
N ALA A 213 -11.73 14.30 1.75
CA ALA A 213 -11.74 15.31 2.80
C ALA A 213 -10.37 15.51 3.46
N LEU A 214 -9.59 14.44 3.62
CA LEU A 214 -8.24 14.48 4.19
C LEU A 214 -7.20 15.06 3.21
N PHE A 215 -7.39 14.87 1.90
CA PHE A 215 -6.44 15.29 0.87
C PHE A 215 -7.12 16.11 -0.25
N PRO A 216 -7.73 17.28 0.05
CA PRO A 216 -8.55 18.03 -0.91
C PRO A 216 -7.78 18.79 -1.99
N GLY A 217 -6.45 18.63 -2.06
CA GLY A 217 -5.60 19.47 -2.90
C GLY A 217 -4.29 18.81 -3.31
N GLY A 218 -3.31 19.66 -3.62
CA GLY A 218 -2.01 19.26 -4.15
C GLY A 218 -1.88 19.55 -5.64
N LYS A 219 -0.67 19.33 -6.16
CA LYS A 219 -0.38 19.49 -7.59
C LYS A 219 0.26 18.20 -8.09
N PRO A 220 -0.13 17.69 -9.27
CA PRO A 220 0.51 16.50 -9.86
C PRO A 220 2.01 16.70 -10.16
N SER A 221 2.48 17.96 -10.20
CA SER A 221 3.91 18.26 -10.35
C SER A 221 4.71 18.15 -9.04
N ASP A 222 4.07 18.18 -7.87
CA ASP A 222 4.72 18.15 -6.56
C ASP A 222 4.59 16.75 -5.94
N ARG A 223 5.66 15.96 -6.01
CA ARG A 223 5.67 14.58 -5.51
C ARG A 223 5.83 14.48 -3.99
N HIS A 224 6.25 15.55 -3.32
CA HIS A 224 6.52 15.54 -1.88
C HIS A 224 5.27 15.86 -1.06
N ALA A 225 4.32 16.58 -1.65
CA ALA A 225 3.02 16.84 -1.06
C ALA A 225 1.99 15.78 -1.47
N PRO A 226 0.97 15.48 -0.64
CA PRO A 226 -0.15 14.64 -1.05
C PRO A 226 -0.88 15.28 -2.24
N TYR A 227 -1.28 14.44 -3.19
CA TYR A 227 -2.09 14.80 -4.34
C TYR A 227 -3.15 13.74 -4.62
N LEU A 228 -4.42 14.16 -4.62
CA LEU A 228 -5.56 13.32 -4.94
C LEU A 228 -6.44 14.04 -5.97
N PRO A 229 -6.72 13.44 -7.15
CA PRO A 229 -7.55 14.09 -8.15
C PRO A 229 -9.00 14.23 -7.67
N ALA A 230 -9.53 15.45 -7.62
CA ALA A 230 -10.82 15.77 -6.99
C ALA A 230 -12.04 15.02 -7.53
N ASN A 231 -11.99 14.50 -8.76
CA ASN A 231 -13.08 13.78 -9.43
C ASN A 231 -12.82 12.27 -9.58
N LEU A 232 -11.76 11.76 -8.93
CA LEU A 232 -11.47 10.34 -8.92
C LEU A 232 -12.54 9.62 -8.09
N LEU A 233 -13.30 8.74 -8.75
CA LEU A 233 -14.31 7.86 -8.13
C LEU A 233 -15.49 8.58 -7.45
N THR A 234 -15.79 9.81 -7.85
CA THR A 234 -16.90 10.59 -7.26
C THR A 234 -18.30 10.22 -7.81
N ASN A 235 -18.40 9.15 -8.63
CA ASN A 235 -19.59 8.80 -9.43
C ASN A 235 -20.13 9.94 -10.31
N ASP A 236 -19.34 10.99 -10.53
CA ASP A 236 -19.69 12.10 -11.39
C ASP A 236 -19.75 11.64 -12.86
N PRO A 237 -20.89 11.78 -13.56
CA PRO A 237 -21.00 11.47 -14.98
C PRO A 237 -20.04 12.28 -15.87
N ALA A 238 -19.59 13.45 -15.42
CA ALA A 238 -18.60 14.29 -16.10
C ALA A 238 -17.15 13.90 -15.78
N SER A 239 -16.92 12.86 -14.97
CA SER A 239 -15.60 12.37 -14.63
C SER A 239 -14.83 11.93 -15.89
N PRO A 240 -13.59 12.40 -16.11
CA PRO A 240 -12.77 12.03 -17.27
C PRO A 240 -12.13 10.64 -17.13
N TRP A 241 -12.35 9.98 -16.00
CA TRP A 241 -11.73 8.70 -15.65
C TRP A 241 -12.44 7.55 -16.35
N VAL A 242 -11.66 6.67 -16.97
CA VAL A 242 -12.14 5.42 -17.57
C VAL A 242 -11.59 4.24 -16.79
N GLU A 243 -12.45 3.29 -16.43
CA GLU A 243 -12.01 2.05 -15.79
C GLU A 243 -11.42 1.10 -16.83
N VAL A 244 -10.21 0.61 -16.52
CA VAL A 244 -9.39 -0.23 -17.40
C VAL A 244 -9.22 -1.60 -16.76
N ASP A 245 -9.71 -2.62 -17.45
CA ASP A 245 -9.44 -4.02 -17.16
C ASP A 245 -8.14 -4.45 -17.86
N ARG A 246 -7.52 -5.49 -17.31
CA ARG A 246 -6.24 -6.05 -17.71
C ARG A 246 -6.07 -7.45 -17.11
N LYS A 247 -5.20 -8.25 -17.71
CA LYS A 247 -4.77 -9.55 -17.17
C LYS A 247 -4.22 -9.41 -15.75
N SER A 248 -4.73 -10.25 -14.84
CA SER A 248 -4.26 -10.35 -13.46
C SER A 248 -2.85 -10.93 -13.42
N SER A 249 -1.91 -10.12 -12.92
CA SER A 249 -0.60 -10.56 -12.44
C SER A 249 -0.65 -10.66 -10.91
N THR A 250 0.40 -11.13 -10.25
CA THR A 250 0.44 -11.33 -8.77
C THR A 250 -0.18 -10.17 -7.96
N LEU A 251 0.20 -8.91 -8.24
CA LEU A 251 -0.34 -7.73 -7.53
C LEU A 251 -1.84 -7.43 -7.77
N PHE A 252 -2.43 -8.02 -8.81
CA PHE A 252 -3.81 -7.82 -9.25
C PHE A 252 -4.64 -9.10 -9.07
N HIS A 253 -4.05 -10.16 -8.55
CA HIS A 253 -4.69 -11.46 -8.41
C HIS A 253 -5.23 -11.61 -6.99
N GLY A 254 -6.53 -11.88 -6.86
CA GLY A 254 -7.26 -12.02 -5.60
C GLY A 254 -6.59 -13.04 -4.66
N ALA A 255 -6.26 -14.24 -5.15
CA ALA A 255 -5.55 -15.28 -4.36
C ALA A 255 -4.22 -14.85 -3.72
N SER A 256 -3.58 -13.80 -4.24
CA SER A 256 -2.29 -13.32 -3.77
C SER A 256 -2.42 -12.17 -2.79
N THR A 257 -3.52 -11.41 -2.85
CA THR A 257 -3.67 -10.12 -2.17
C THR A 257 -4.91 -10.02 -1.29
N PHE A 258 -5.87 -10.92 -1.46
CA PHE A 258 -7.21 -10.88 -0.87
C PHE A 258 -7.92 -9.54 -1.11
N ARG A 259 -7.71 -8.97 -2.30
CA ARG A 259 -8.27 -7.69 -2.73
C ARG A 259 -8.83 -7.80 -4.13
N SER A 260 -9.78 -6.92 -4.45
CA SER A 260 -10.09 -6.56 -5.81
C SER A 260 -9.21 -5.38 -6.24
N ALA A 261 -8.66 -5.44 -7.45
CA ALA A 261 -7.79 -4.40 -8.00
C ALA A 261 -8.46 -3.74 -9.20
N ARG A 262 -8.90 -2.49 -9.02
CA ARG A 262 -9.53 -1.67 -10.06
C ARG A 262 -8.56 -0.58 -10.51
N LEU A 263 -8.48 -0.38 -11.82
CA LEU A 263 -7.56 0.60 -12.40
C LEU A 263 -8.36 1.61 -13.20
N PHE A 264 -8.02 2.88 -13.01
CA PHE A 264 -8.64 4.00 -13.72
C PHE A 264 -7.57 4.79 -14.44
N LEU A 265 -7.93 5.33 -15.60
CA LEU A 265 -7.06 6.14 -16.45
C LEU A 265 -7.76 7.47 -16.74
N ASN A 266 -7.04 8.57 -16.59
CA ASN A 266 -7.48 9.90 -17.00
C ASN A 266 -6.47 10.44 -18.03
N ALA A 267 -6.91 10.57 -19.28
CA ALA A 267 -6.11 11.18 -20.36
C ALA A 267 -6.69 12.55 -20.78
N GLY A 268 -7.26 13.28 -19.82
CA GLY A 268 -7.91 14.59 -19.98
C GLY A 268 -9.38 14.53 -20.43
N SER A 269 -9.87 13.38 -20.87
CA SER A 269 -11.29 13.11 -21.18
C SER A 269 -11.55 11.61 -21.30
N VAL A 270 -12.82 11.21 -21.23
CA VAL A 270 -13.25 9.81 -21.41
C VAL A 270 -12.87 9.30 -22.80
N GLU A 271 -13.05 10.12 -23.83
CA GLU A 271 -12.78 9.78 -25.23
C GLU A 271 -11.29 9.51 -25.45
N LYS A 272 -10.43 10.41 -24.93
CA LYS A 272 -8.96 10.24 -25.00
C LYS A 272 -8.51 9.01 -24.20
N GLY A 273 -9.09 8.78 -23.02
CA GLY A 273 -8.78 7.60 -22.21
C GLY A 273 -9.11 6.29 -22.94
N ARG A 274 -10.30 6.21 -23.54
CA ARG A 274 -10.73 5.07 -24.36
C ARG A 274 -9.83 4.87 -25.57
N ALA A 275 -9.52 5.94 -26.30
CA ALA A 275 -8.65 5.89 -27.47
C ALA A 275 -7.24 5.36 -27.11
N LEU A 276 -6.68 5.82 -25.97
CA LEU A 276 -5.37 5.36 -25.51
C LEU A 276 -5.37 3.87 -25.13
N VAL A 277 -6.43 3.37 -24.48
CA VAL A 277 -6.57 1.94 -24.16
C VAL A 277 -6.66 1.09 -25.42
N GLU A 278 -7.50 1.48 -26.38
CA GLU A 278 -7.66 0.77 -27.65
C GLU A 278 -6.39 0.79 -28.51
N ALA A 279 -5.67 1.92 -28.53
CA ALA A 279 -4.38 1.99 -29.19
C ALA A 279 -3.34 1.07 -28.52
N SER A 280 -3.31 1.05 -27.18
CA SER A 280 -2.41 0.18 -26.41
C SER A 280 -2.67 -1.30 -26.64
N ARG A 281 -3.93 -1.70 -26.87
CA ARG A 281 -4.31 -3.09 -27.18
C ARG A 281 -3.79 -3.56 -28.54
N LYS A 282 -3.59 -2.65 -29.49
CA LYS A 282 -3.11 -2.95 -30.85
C LYS A 282 -1.58 -3.05 -30.94
N VAL A 283 -0.85 -2.71 -29.87
CA VAL A 283 0.62 -2.75 -29.84
C VAL A 283 1.12 -4.17 -30.12
N GLY A 284 2.02 -4.28 -31.09
CA GLY A 284 2.54 -5.55 -31.61
C GLY A 284 4.04 -5.47 -31.94
N LYS A 285 4.54 -6.36 -32.80
CA LYS A 285 5.92 -6.26 -33.31
C LYS A 285 6.11 -5.07 -34.26
N GLU A 286 5.05 -4.67 -34.97
CA GLU A 286 5.07 -3.65 -36.03
C GLU A 286 4.24 -2.40 -35.70
N VAL A 287 3.47 -2.44 -34.61
CA VAL A 287 2.67 -1.30 -34.15
C VAL A 287 3.40 -0.63 -32.99
N PRO A 288 3.79 0.64 -33.10
CA PRO A 288 4.51 1.35 -32.04
C PRO A 288 3.64 1.55 -30.81
N LEU A 289 4.27 1.86 -29.68
CA LEU A 289 3.53 2.29 -28.49
C LEU A 289 2.78 3.59 -28.78
N PRO A 290 1.51 3.73 -28.34
CA PRO A 290 0.83 5.01 -28.42
C PRO A 290 1.56 6.06 -27.57
N GLU A 291 1.52 7.30 -28.05
CA GLU A 291 1.98 8.45 -27.28
C GLU A 291 1.06 8.68 -26.07
N VAL A 292 1.66 9.02 -24.93
CA VAL A 292 0.93 9.38 -23.70
C VAL A 292 1.22 10.85 -23.40
N GLN A 293 0.15 11.65 -23.30
CA GLN A 293 0.29 13.08 -23.04
C GLN A 293 0.70 13.35 -21.60
N VAL A 294 1.56 14.35 -21.39
CA VAL A 294 1.85 14.88 -20.05
C VAL A 294 0.55 15.27 -19.36
N GLY A 295 0.44 14.98 -18.07
CA GLY A 295 -0.78 15.10 -17.28
C GLY A 295 -1.69 13.88 -17.36
N THR A 296 -1.36 12.85 -18.14
CA THR A 296 -2.10 11.57 -18.08
C THR A 296 -1.91 10.94 -16.71
N GLU A 297 -3.02 10.53 -16.09
CA GLU A 297 -3.05 9.98 -14.74
C GLU A 297 -3.57 8.55 -14.73
N ALA A 298 -3.09 7.77 -13.77
CA ALA A 298 -3.61 6.43 -13.49
C ALA A 298 -3.82 6.25 -12.00
N ALA A 299 -4.96 5.67 -11.62
CA ALA A 299 -5.30 5.35 -10.25
C ALA A 299 -5.51 3.84 -10.09
N LEU A 300 -4.80 3.21 -9.15
CA LEU A 300 -5.03 1.83 -8.72
C LEU A 300 -5.76 1.86 -7.39
N VAL A 301 -6.98 1.36 -7.38
CA VAL A 301 -7.84 1.22 -6.20
C VAL A 301 -7.81 -0.24 -5.79
N LEU A 302 -7.36 -0.52 -4.57
CA LEU A 302 -7.43 -1.85 -4.00
C LEU A 302 -8.48 -1.85 -2.89
N ALA A 303 -9.44 -2.75 -3.02
CA ALA A 303 -10.54 -2.93 -2.08
C ALA A 303 -10.52 -4.34 -1.50
N ILE A 304 -10.87 -4.45 -0.22
CA ILE A 304 -10.80 -5.72 0.52
C ILE A 304 -11.86 -6.70 0.02
N VAL A 305 -11.49 -7.98 -0.08
CA VAL A 305 -12.45 -9.08 -0.17
C VAL A 305 -12.61 -9.70 1.21
N GLY A 306 -13.83 -9.62 1.76
CA GLY A 306 -14.19 -10.28 3.02
C GLY A 306 -14.72 -11.69 2.77
N LEU A 307 -14.92 -12.44 3.85
CA LEU A 307 -15.57 -13.75 3.83
C LEU A 307 -16.83 -13.73 4.69
N THR A 308 -17.87 -14.43 4.26
CA THR A 308 -19.05 -14.70 5.09
C THR A 308 -18.74 -15.68 6.23
N PRO A 309 -19.65 -15.90 7.20
CA PRO A 309 -19.49 -16.94 8.21
C PRO A 309 -19.25 -18.34 7.61
N ASP A 310 -19.86 -18.63 6.46
CA ASP A 310 -19.68 -19.88 5.71
C ASP A 310 -18.44 -19.87 4.79
N LEU A 311 -17.56 -18.88 4.98
CA LEU A 311 -16.37 -18.65 4.18
C LEU A 311 -16.68 -18.52 2.68
N VAL A 312 -17.71 -17.75 2.33
CA VAL A 312 -17.96 -17.36 0.94
C VAL A 312 -17.25 -16.02 0.69
N PRO A 313 -16.37 -15.89 -0.32
CA PRO A 313 -15.76 -14.61 -0.66
C PRO A 313 -16.79 -13.58 -1.13
N VAL A 314 -16.68 -12.36 -0.62
CA VAL A 314 -17.50 -11.21 -1.02
C VAL A 314 -16.59 -10.01 -1.20
N ALA A 315 -16.51 -9.51 -2.43
CA ALA A 315 -15.78 -8.27 -2.69
C ALA A 315 -16.53 -7.10 -2.06
N THR A 316 -15.82 -6.29 -1.29
CA THR A 316 -16.38 -5.13 -0.60
C THR A 316 -15.97 -3.84 -1.31
N PRO A 317 -16.71 -2.74 -1.13
CA PRO A 317 -16.28 -1.42 -1.60
C PRO A 317 -15.16 -0.82 -0.73
N VAL A 318 -14.82 -1.40 0.42
CA VAL A 318 -13.85 -0.84 1.39
C VAL A 318 -12.46 -0.77 0.76
N VAL A 319 -12.04 0.45 0.42
CA VAL A 319 -10.70 0.74 -0.13
C VAL A 319 -9.70 0.69 1.01
N ASP A 320 -8.71 -0.20 0.94
CA ASP A 320 -7.59 -0.21 1.89
C ASP A 320 -6.35 0.49 1.35
N GLU A 321 -6.26 0.60 0.02
CA GLU A 321 -5.15 1.26 -0.63
C GLU A 321 -5.58 1.98 -1.91
N LEU A 322 -5.08 3.20 -2.07
CA LEU A 322 -5.13 3.94 -3.31
C LEU A 322 -3.72 4.31 -3.77
N ARG A 323 -3.41 4.09 -5.04
CA ARG A 323 -2.21 4.65 -5.67
C ARG A 323 -2.59 5.56 -6.82
N VAL A 324 -2.12 6.80 -6.80
CA VAL A 324 -2.26 7.75 -7.90
C VAL A 324 -0.91 7.91 -8.57
N ARG A 325 -0.93 8.06 -9.89
CA ARG A 325 0.25 8.31 -10.70
C ARG A 325 -0.07 9.34 -11.76
N THR A 326 0.90 10.17 -12.09
CA THR A 326 0.78 11.10 -13.21
C THR A 326 2.06 11.14 -14.00
N LEU A 327 1.95 11.29 -15.32
CA LEU A 327 3.06 11.64 -16.19
C LEU A 327 3.30 13.15 -16.06
N ALA A 328 4.19 13.54 -15.15
CA ALA A 328 4.47 14.95 -14.83
C ALA A 328 5.28 15.67 -15.92
N THR A 329 6.12 14.94 -16.67
CA THR A 329 6.92 15.52 -17.77
C THR A 329 7.05 14.55 -18.94
N ALA A 330 7.26 15.07 -20.15
CA ALA A 330 7.58 14.26 -21.32
C ALA A 330 8.93 13.54 -21.13
N GLU A 331 9.14 12.43 -21.86
CA GLU A 331 10.37 11.63 -21.81
C GLU A 331 11.62 12.52 -21.87
N GLY A 332 12.49 12.42 -20.86
CA GLY A 332 13.71 13.23 -20.82
C GLY A 332 14.36 13.25 -19.45
N THR A 333 15.55 12.68 -19.38
CA THR A 333 16.40 12.50 -18.20
C THR A 333 17.11 13.78 -17.80
N GLU A 334 16.43 14.93 -17.75
CA GLU A 334 17.11 16.14 -17.28
C GLU A 334 17.43 15.98 -15.80
N PRO A 335 18.72 15.93 -15.43
CA PRO A 335 19.15 15.76 -14.07
C PRO A 335 18.79 17.05 -13.30
N GLY A 336 17.59 17.09 -12.70
CA GLY A 336 16.99 18.31 -12.16
C GLY A 336 15.45 18.33 -12.20
N LYS A 337 14.80 17.42 -12.93
CA LYS A 337 13.34 17.25 -12.85
C LYS A 337 12.98 16.46 -11.59
N ASP A 338 12.26 17.10 -10.67
CA ASP A 338 11.85 16.53 -9.38
C ASP A 338 10.68 15.55 -9.55
N THR A 339 10.95 14.39 -10.14
CA THR A 339 9.95 13.33 -10.33
C THR A 339 10.31 12.03 -9.61
N SER A 340 9.30 11.26 -9.19
CA SER A 340 9.51 9.99 -8.46
C SER A 340 10.18 8.91 -9.31
N SER A 341 10.08 9.01 -10.64
CA SER A 341 10.74 8.13 -11.60
C SER A 341 11.63 8.90 -12.57
N ARG A 342 12.60 8.19 -13.17
CA ARG A 342 13.43 8.71 -14.26
C ARG A 342 12.62 9.10 -15.50
N ASP A 343 11.42 8.55 -15.63
CA ASP A 343 10.56 8.68 -16.80
C ASP A 343 9.51 9.78 -16.63
N GLY A 344 9.69 10.66 -15.65
CA GLY A 344 8.79 11.78 -15.41
C GLY A 344 7.48 11.39 -14.72
N ILE A 345 7.44 10.27 -14.00
CA ILE A 345 6.23 9.80 -13.30
C ILE A 345 6.33 10.13 -11.81
N ASN A 346 5.28 10.73 -11.28
CA ASN A 346 5.10 10.92 -9.83
C ASN A 346 4.13 9.87 -9.27
N PHE A 347 4.37 9.43 -8.04
CA PHE A 347 3.55 8.42 -7.35
C PHE A 347 3.07 8.95 -6.00
N TRP A 348 1.78 8.78 -5.72
CA TRP A 348 1.20 8.99 -4.39
C TRP A 348 0.53 7.69 -3.95
N THR A 349 0.79 7.28 -2.72
CA THR A 349 0.18 6.08 -2.13
C THR A 349 -0.56 6.48 -0.86
N TYR A 350 -1.75 5.93 -0.69
CA TYR A 350 -2.59 6.15 0.47
C TYR A 350 -2.97 4.80 1.06
N PHE A 351 -2.81 4.65 2.37
CA PHE A 351 -3.22 3.44 3.10
C PHE A 351 -4.31 3.77 4.10
N ARG A 352 -5.33 2.93 4.15
CA ARG A 352 -6.32 2.96 5.22
C ARG A 352 -5.67 2.56 6.53
N ARG A 353 -5.93 3.34 7.58
CA ARG A 353 -5.46 3.04 8.93
C ARG A 353 -6.46 2.13 9.65
N ARG A 354 -5.95 1.04 10.26
CA ARG A 354 -6.77 0.16 11.12
C ARG A 354 -7.44 0.93 12.29
N PRO A 355 -6.75 1.82 13.04
CA PRO A 355 -7.39 2.42 14.21
C PRO A 355 -8.63 3.26 13.88
N ALA A 356 -8.63 3.95 12.74
CA ALA A 356 -9.79 4.69 12.27
C ALA A 356 -10.98 3.77 11.93
N ALA A 357 -10.74 2.55 11.45
CA ALA A 357 -11.81 1.57 11.23
C ALA A 357 -12.43 1.09 12.55
N ALA A 358 -11.65 1.06 13.63
CA ALA A 358 -12.10 0.82 15.00
C ALA A 358 -12.74 2.06 15.66
N ALA A 359 -13.05 3.10 14.88
CA ALA A 359 -13.63 4.37 15.32
C ALA A 359 -12.78 5.11 16.36
N ASP A 360 -11.45 4.96 16.32
CA ASP A 360 -10.54 5.78 17.11
C ASP A 360 -10.50 7.22 16.56
N PRO A 361 -11.02 8.22 17.29
CA PRO A 361 -11.07 9.60 16.83
C PRO A 361 -9.69 10.25 16.70
N ASP A 362 -8.66 9.67 17.33
CA ASP A 362 -7.30 10.19 17.27
C ASP A 362 -6.61 9.85 15.95
N HIS A 363 -7.26 9.09 15.05
CA HIS A 363 -6.62 8.61 13.84
C HIS A 363 -7.44 8.95 12.59
N ALA A 364 -6.78 9.58 11.61
CA ALA A 364 -7.34 9.77 10.29
C ALA A 364 -7.60 8.43 9.58
N ALA A 365 -8.69 8.35 8.80
CA ALA A 365 -9.09 7.16 8.05
C ALA A 365 -8.00 6.63 7.10
N PHE A 366 -7.21 7.55 6.54
CA PHE A 366 -6.11 7.24 5.64
C PHE A 366 -4.85 8.01 6.04
N ARG A 367 -3.69 7.46 5.68
CA ARG A 367 -2.43 8.21 5.65
C ARG A 367 -1.89 8.31 4.23
N PHE A 368 -1.22 9.42 3.96
CA PHE A 368 -0.35 9.55 2.79
C PHE A 368 0.99 8.84 3.07
N VAL A 369 1.50 8.13 2.06
CA VAL A 369 2.80 7.48 2.08
C VAL A 369 3.68 8.18 1.04
N PRO A 370 4.63 9.02 1.47
CA PRO A 370 5.51 9.72 0.55
C PRO A 370 6.41 8.72 -0.17
N ASP A 371 6.89 9.11 -1.36
CA ASP A 371 7.70 8.21 -2.18
C ASP A 371 9.08 7.89 -1.55
N SER A 372 9.54 8.71 -0.61
CA SER A 372 10.73 8.55 0.22
C SER A 372 10.54 7.56 1.38
N ALA A 373 9.29 7.25 1.75
CA ALA A 373 9.00 6.32 2.83
C ALA A 373 9.62 4.94 2.54
N GLN A 374 10.11 4.29 3.59
CA GLN A 374 10.74 2.99 3.52
C GLN A 374 9.73 1.89 3.80
N SER A 375 9.96 0.71 3.22
CA SER A 375 9.23 -0.51 3.58
C SER A 375 10.07 -1.74 3.29
N LEU A 376 9.57 -2.89 3.75
CA LEU A 376 10.06 -4.20 3.36
C LEU A 376 9.14 -4.76 2.27
N PHE A 377 9.63 -4.78 1.03
CA PHE A 377 8.86 -5.27 -0.10
C PHE A 377 9.03 -6.79 -0.23
N LEU A 378 7.96 -7.51 0.05
CA LEU A 378 7.94 -8.99 0.09
C LEU A 378 7.37 -9.59 -1.20
N GLU A 379 6.68 -8.80 -2.01
CA GLU A 379 5.96 -9.24 -3.21
C GLU A 379 6.87 -9.56 -4.40
N TYR A 380 8.15 -9.20 -4.34
CA TYR A 380 9.05 -9.14 -5.51
C TYR A 380 10.22 -10.13 -5.44
N GLY A 381 10.07 -11.22 -4.69
CA GLY A 381 10.98 -12.37 -4.68
C GLY A 381 11.98 -12.40 -3.53
N THR A 382 12.56 -11.25 -3.18
CA THR A 382 13.45 -11.08 -2.02
C THR A 382 12.85 -10.07 -1.05
N ALA A 383 13.04 -10.27 0.25
CA ALA A 383 12.66 -9.30 1.27
C ALA A 383 13.60 -8.09 1.20
N LYS A 384 13.27 -7.14 0.30
CA LYS A 384 14.10 -5.98 0.00
C LYS A 384 13.61 -4.77 0.78
N ARG A 385 14.51 -4.17 1.57
CA ARG A 385 14.29 -2.85 2.18
C ARG A 385 14.70 -1.76 1.19
N THR A 386 13.77 -0.88 0.84
CA THR A 386 14.03 0.27 -0.02
C THR A 386 12.91 1.31 0.14
N THR A 387 12.97 2.43 -0.59
CA THR A 387 11.89 3.42 -0.64
C THR A 387 10.77 3.03 -1.62
N PHE A 388 9.56 3.57 -1.43
CA PHE A 388 8.43 3.37 -2.35
C PHE A 388 8.74 3.84 -3.78
N ALA A 389 9.41 4.98 -3.95
CA ALA A 389 9.87 5.47 -5.24
C ALA A 389 10.74 4.42 -5.95
N ALA A 390 11.81 3.96 -5.27
CA ALA A 390 12.74 2.99 -5.81
C ALA A 390 12.07 1.69 -6.25
N GLN A 391 11.10 1.22 -5.46
CA GLN A 391 10.37 0.01 -5.81
C GLN A 391 9.41 0.23 -7.00
N CYS A 392 8.72 1.36 -7.07
CA CYS A 392 7.81 1.65 -8.17
C CYS A 392 8.55 1.83 -9.50
N VAL A 393 9.73 2.46 -9.48
CA VAL A 393 10.55 2.73 -10.68
C VAL A 393 10.97 1.46 -11.41
N LEU A 394 11.13 0.32 -10.71
CA LEU A 394 11.50 -0.96 -11.34
C LEU A 394 10.50 -1.38 -12.43
N CYS A 395 9.21 -1.10 -12.22
CA CYS A 395 8.13 -1.48 -13.13
C CYS A 395 7.64 -0.35 -14.04
N HIS A 396 7.91 0.91 -13.69
CA HIS A 396 7.29 2.09 -14.31
C HIS A 396 8.25 2.94 -15.15
N ARG A 397 9.14 2.26 -15.89
CA ARG A 397 10.17 2.90 -16.71
C ARG A 397 10.02 2.63 -18.21
N THR A 398 10.38 3.59 -19.05
CA THR A 398 10.30 3.50 -20.52
C THR A 398 11.45 2.66 -21.09
N THR A 399 12.69 2.92 -20.65
CA THR A 399 13.90 2.43 -21.31
C THR A 399 14.17 0.93 -21.11
N ASN A 400 13.81 0.38 -19.95
CA ASN A 400 14.07 -1.03 -19.61
C ASN A 400 12.80 -1.88 -19.59
N ALA A 401 11.65 -1.29 -19.94
CA ALA A 401 10.50 -2.08 -20.33
C ALA A 401 10.69 -2.67 -21.74
N GLY A 402 11.78 -2.37 -22.48
CA GLY A 402 11.95 -2.86 -23.85
C GLY A 402 10.81 -2.43 -24.78
N GLY A 403 10.30 -1.21 -24.59
CA GLY A 403 9.13 -0.73 -25.34
C GLY A 403 7.83 -1.48 -25.02
N GLN A 404 7.70 -2.07 -23.82
CA GLN A 404 6.52 -2.86 -23.48
C GLN A 404 5.33 -2.05 -22.98
N ALA A 405 5.52 -0.81 -22.50
CA ALA A 405 4.48 -0.01 -21.87
C ALA A 405 4.58 1.47 -22.29
N PRO A 406 3.46 2.09 -22.74
CA PRO A 406 3.42 3.52 -23.07
C PRO A 406 3.81 4.39 -21.87
N ALA A 407 4.84 5.23 -22.01
CA ALA A 407 5.34 6.14 -20.97
C ALA A 407 5.48 5.50 -19.56
N GLY A 408 5.90 4.24 -19.48
CA GLY A 408 6.05 3.53 -18.19
C GLY A 408 4.73 3.13 -17.49
N LEU A 409 3.56 3.39 -18.10
CA LEU A 409 2.25 2.93 -17.60
C LEU A 409 2.06 1.43 -17.88
N ARG A 410 2.65 0.58 -17.04
CA ARG A 410 2.67 -0.89 -17.17
C ARG A 410 1.30 -1.54 -17.40
N SER A 411 0.23 -0.92 -16.91
CA SER A 411 -1.14 -1.39 -17.12
C SER A 411 -1.61 -1.28 -18.57
N LEU A 412 -1.00 -0.39 -19.36
CA LEU A 412 -1.22 -0.25 -20.79
C LEU A 412 -0.26 -1.12 -21.62
N SER A 413 0.54 -1.99 -20.98
CA SER A 413 1.44 -2.87 -21.72
C SER A 413 0.68 -3.94 -22.50
N ARG A 414 1.24 -4.38 -23.64
CA ARG A 414 0.67 -5.50 -24.43
C ARG A 414 0.46 -6.76 -23.60
N TYR A 415 1.30 -6.99 -22.59
CA TYR A 415 1.20 -8.14 -21.68
C TYR A 415 0.11 -7.98 -20.62
N ALA A 416 -0.23 -6.75 -20.28
CA ALA A 416 -1.39 -6.46 -19.45
C ALA A 416 -2.70 -6.65 -20.23
N ASN A 417 -2.68 -6.59 -21.57
CA ASN A 417 -3.85 -6.72 -22.44
C ASN A 417 -5.01 -5.80 -21.96
N PRO A 418 -4.79 -4.47 -21.99
CA PRO A 418 -5.75 -3.52 -21.46
C PRO A 418 -7.05 -3.52 -22.27
N ARG A 419 -8.19 -3.39 -21.58
CA ARG A 419 -9.52 -3.28 -22.18
C ARG A 419 -10.40 -2.37 -21.34
N ILE A 420 -11.37 -1.72 -21.95
CA ILE A 420 -12.35 -0.92 -21.20
C ILE A 420 -13.27 -1.85 -20.43
N VAL A 421 -13.52 -1.54 -19.16
CA VAL A 421 -14.52 -2.24 -18.35
C VAL A 421 -15.91 -1.94 -18.93
N THR A 422 -16.64 -3.00 -19.26
CA THR A 422 -18.04 -2.92 -19.73
C THR A 422 -19.05 -3.26 -18.63
N ARG A 423 -18.57 -3.83 -17.52
CA ARG A 423 -19.37 -4.23 -16.36
C ARG A 423 -18.72 -3.71 -15.07
N PRO A 424 -19.36 -2.80 -14.33
CA PRO A 424 -18.78 -2.20 -13.13
C PRO A 424 -18.36 -3.21 -12.05
N ASP A 425 -19.00 -4.39 -12.00
CA ASP A 425 -18.74 -5.44 -11.02
C ASP A 425 -17.72 -6.49 -11.48
N ALA A 426 -17.19 -6.40 -12.71
CA ALA A 426 -16.36 -7.46 -13.30
C ALA A 426 -15.13 -7.78 -12.44
N ARG A 427 -14.48 -6.76 -11.87
CA ARG A 427 -13.31 -6.93 -11.00
C ARG A 427 -13.63 -7.49 -9.63
N PHE A 428 -14.82 -7.21 -9.12
CA PHE A 428 -15.29 -7.78 -7.86
C PHE A 428 -15.53 -9.28 -8.04
N ARG A 429 -16.29 -9.67 -9.07
CA ARG A 429 -16.55 -11.08 -9.40
C ARG A 429 -15.28 -11.87 -9.69
N GLN A 430 -14.34 -11.26 -10.40
CA GLN A 430 -13.05 -11.89 -10.67
C GLN A 430 -12.26 -12.14 -9.38
N ALA A 431 -12.18 -11.16 -8.48
CA ALA A 431 -11.46 -11.30 -7.23
C ALA A 431 -12.10 -12.36 -6.30
N GLU A 432 -13.43 -12.40 -6.22
CA GLU A 432 -14.19 -13.43 -5.50
C GLU A 432 -13.81 -14.83 -6.01
N ALA A 433 -13.88 -15.05 -7.33
CA ALA A 433 -13.55 -16.34 -7.94
C ALA A 433 -12.07 -16.73 -7.76
N GLU A 434 -11.16 -15.77 -7.87
CA GLU A 434 -9.72 -16.00 -7.71
C GLU A 434 -9.34 -16.41 -6.27
N ILE A 435 -10.11 -16.00 -5.26
CA ILE A 435 -9.83 -16.29 -3.84
C ILE A 435 -10.31 -17.69 -3.42
N VAL A 436 -11.29 -18.28 -4.11
CA VAL A 436 -11.89 -19.58 -3.78
C VAL A 436 -10.84 -20.67 -3.47
N PRO A 437 -9.77 -20.88 -4.25
CA PRO A 437 -8.80 -21.94 -3.95
C PRO A 437 -8.03 -21.76 -2.63
N ALA A 438 -7.84 -20.51 -2.18
CA ALA A 438 -7.23 -20.23 -0.89
C ALA A 438 -8.23 -20.49 0.25
N VAL A 439 -9.50 -20.16 0.03
CA VAL A 439 -10.59 -20.40 0.98
C VAL A 439 -10.94 -21.88 1.11
N ASP A 440 -10.84 -22.67 0.05
CA ASP A 440 -11.04 -24.13 0.14
C ASP A 440 -10.00 -24.79 1.04
N LYS A 441 -8.76 -24.29 1.01
CA LYS A 441 -7.72 -24.73 1.94
C LYS A 441 -8.03 -24.32 3.38
N LEU A 442 -8.58 -23.13 3.58
CA LEU A 442 -9.04 -22.64 4.89
C LEU A 442 -10.17 -23.54 5.44
N LYS A 443 -11.18 -23.83 4.63
CA LYS A 443 -12.29 -24.75 4.94
C LYS A 443 -11.79 -26.15 5.29
N ALA A 444 -10.82 -26.67 4.55
CA ALA A 444 -10.22 -27.98 4.83
C ALA A 444 -9.55 -28.03 6.21
N ARG A 445 -8.92 -26.93 6.67
CA ARG A 445 -8.35 -26.85 8.03
C ARG A 445 -9.40 -26.87 9.13
N LEU A 446 -10.62 -26.41 8.83
CA LEU A 446 -11.74 -26.42 9.77
C LEU A 446 -12.51 -27.75 9.78
N GLY A 447 -12.14 -28.71 8.93
CA GLY A 447 -12.89 -29.96 8.76
C GLY A 447 -14.23 -29.79 8.03
N SER A 448 -14.46 -28.65 7.38
CA SER A 448 -15.66 -28.41 6.58
C SER A 448 -15.56 -29.16 5.24
N PRO A 449 -16.61 -29.86 4.77
CA PRO A 449 -16.60 -30.52 3.47
C PRO A 449 -16.42 -29.50 2.35
N ARG A 450 -15.76 -29.91 1.25
CA ARG A 450 -15.65 -29.08 0.03
C ARG A 450 -17.05 -28.88 -0.54
N SER A 451 -17.50 -27.63 -0.60
CA SER A 451 -18.76 -27.20 -1.22
C SER A 451 -18.67 -27.15 -2.74
#